data_AF-A0A2P5N163-F1
#
_entry.id   AF-A0A2P5N163-F1
#
_cell.length_a   1.000
_cell.length_b   1.000
_cell.length_c   1.000
_cell.angle_alpha   90.00
_cell.angle_beta   90.00
_cell.angle_gamma   90.00
#
_symmetry.space_group_name_H-M   'P 1'
#
loop_
_entity.id
_entity.type
_entity.pdbx_description
1 polymer ?
#
loop_
_entity_poly.entity_id
_entity_poly.type
_entity_poly.pdbx_seq_one_letter_code
_entity_poly.pdbx_strand_id
1 'polypeptide(L)'
;MTCTVCNRQARGFGYCPTQYKRGDPHRISQSRQFCSMRCQSAFSTLMTKTGGRMIDASEMEKAAMRACLLPLGGYVGSIGMERALADYSQEEVLMLIDIVVCAYQDYMIEEHERLAEQDRKFLEERLSRQQSSNTKGAMF
;
A
#
# COMPACT_ATOMS: atom_id res chain seq x y z
N MET A 1 -8.25 33.21 6.25
CA MET A 1 -7.98 31.79 5.91
C MET A 1 -6.52 31.48 6.15
N THR A 2 -6.23 30.50 7.01
CA THR A 2 -4.88 30.08 7.40
C THR A 2 -4.47 28.81 6.66
N CYS A 3 -3.16 28.65 6.47
CA CYS A 3 -2.56 27.43 5.96
C CYS A 3 -2.75 26.31 6.96
N THR A 4 -3.06 25.14 6.45
CA THR A 4 -3.40 23.99 7.28
C THR A 4 -2.21 23.34 7.95
N VAL A 5 -1.09 23.39 7.25
CA VAL A 5 0.13 22.69 7.67
C VAL A 5 0.95 23.59 8.60
N CYS A 6 1.00 24.89 8.33
CA CYS A 6 1.89 25.82 9.04
C CYS A 6 1.18 27.04 9.65
N ASN A 7 -0.15 27.12 9.57
CA ASN A 7 -0.97 28.22 10.12
C ASN A 7 -0.67 29.64 9.62
N ARG A 8 0.27 29.84 8.68
CA ARG A 8 0.51 31.13 7.99
C ARG A 8 -0.65 31.54 7.10
N GLN A 9 -0.73 32.81 6.71
CA GLN A 9 -1.75 33.28 5.76
C GLN A 9 -1.69 32.52 4.42
N ALA A 10 -2.85 32.06 3.94
CA ALA A 10 -2.95 31.33 2.68
C ALA A 10 -2.67 32.27 1.47
N ARG A 11 -2.05 31.74 0.42
CA ARG A 11 -1.62 32.51 -0.78
C ARG A 11 -2.25 31.99 -2.08
N GLY A 12 -3.45 31.41 -1.99
CA GLY A 12 -4.21 30.94 -3.16
C GLY A 12 -4.03 29.47 -3.56
N PHE A 13 -3.20 28.71 -2.85
CA PHE A 13 -3.11 27.25 -3.03
C PHE A 13 -4.20 26.54 -2.23
N GLY A 14 -4.81 25.50 -2.80
CA GLY A 14 -5.84 24.73 -2.11
C GLY A 14 -6.01 23.30 -2.59
N TYR A 15 -6.63 22.49 -1.75
CA TYR A 15 -7.07 21.14 -2.02
C TYR A 15 -8.60 21.11 -1.97
N CYS A 16 -9.20 20.62 -3.05
CA CYS A 16 -10.64 20.41 -3.16
C CYS A 16 -10.89 18.93 -3.41
N PRO A 17 -11.60 18.21 -2.52
CA PRO A 17 -11.89 16.80 -2.72
C PRO A 17 -12.74 16.61 -3.99
N THR A 18 -12.28 15.75 -4.90
CA THR A 18 -12.95 15.46 -6.18
C THR A 18 -14.15 14.53 -6.02
N GLN A 19 -14.22 13.80 -4.91
CA GLN A 19 -15.30 12.86 -4.57
C GLN A 19 -16.67 13.52 -4.34
N TYR A 20 -16.72 14.84 -4.13
CA TYR A 20 -17.97 15.59 -3.92
C TYR A 20 -18.26 16.55 -5.09
N LYS A 21 -19.54 16.69 -5.43
CA LYS A 21 -19.99 17.58 -6.51
C LYS A 21 -19.80 19.04 -6.11
N ARG A 22 -19.78 19.93 -7.11
CA ARG A 22 -19.75 21.38 -6.84
C ARG A 22 -21.07 21.77 -6.16
N GLY A 23 -20.98 22.43 -5.01
CA GLY A 23 -22.14 22.84 -4.21
C GLY A 23 -22.43 21.97 -3.00
N ASP A 24 -21.82 20.78 -2.87
CA ASP A 24 -21.99 19.94 -1.68
C ASP A 24 -21.39 20.63 -0.44
N PRO A 25 -22.12 20.72 0.70
CA PRO A 25 -21.61 21.32 1.93
C PRO A 25 -20.33 20.64 2.44
N HIS A 26 -20.22 19.32 2.27
CA HIS A 26 -19.05 18.53 2.64
C HIS A 26 -17.80 18.90 1.84
N ARG A 27 -17.97 19.35 0.58
CA ARG A 27 -16.85 19.81 -0.24
C ARG A 27 -16.26 21.11 0.28
N ILE A 28 -17.12 22.00 0.78
CA ILE A 28 -16.72 23.30 1.32
C ILE A 28 -16.02 23.10 2.66
N SER A 29 -16.56 22.25 3.54
CA SER A 29 -15.99 22.03 4.88
C SER A 29 -14.64 21.30 4.84
N GLN A 30 -14.45 20.38 3.89
CA GLN A 30 -13.19 19.66 3.70
C GLN A 30 -12.21 20.36 2.76
N SER A 31 -12.59 21.51 2.17
CA SER A 31 -11.67 22.30 1.36
C SER A 31 -10.56 22.86 2.23
N ARG A 32 -9.34 22.80 1.71
CA ARG A 32 -8.15 23.11 2.50
C ARG A 32 -7.26 24.09 1.77
N GLN A 33 -6.73 25.10 2.47
CA GLN A 33 -5.90 26.15 1.87
C GLN A 33 -4.46 26.08 2.38
N PHE A 34 -3.51 26.52 1.54
CA PHE A 34 -2.08 26.47 1.79
C PHE A 34 -1.38 27.80 1.47
N CYS A 35 -0.23 28.02 2.11
CA CYS A 35 0.59 29.21 1.88
C CYS A 35 1.60 29.06 0.72
N SER A 36 1.97 27.83 0.35
CA SER A 36 2.97 27.53 -0.67
C SER A 36 2.76 26.15 -1.28
N MET A 37 3.36 25.92 -2.45
CA MET A 37 3.36 24.61 -3.13
C MET A 37 4.00 23.51 -2.26
N ARG A 38 4.96 23.84 -1.39
CA ARG A 38 5.57 22.90 -0.44
C ARG A 38 4.58 22.38 0.61
N CYS A 39 3.72 23.25 1.13
CA CYS A 39 2.70 22.84 2.09
C CYS A 39 1.59 22.03 1.40
N GLN A 40 1.26 22.37 0.15
CA GLN A 40 0.32 21.61 -0.64
C GLN A 40 0.86 20.21 -0.99
N SER A 41 2.12 20.08 -1.38
CA SER A 41 2.75 18.79 -1.70
C SER A 41 2.85 17.89 -0.47
N ALA A 42 3.25 18.44 0.69
CA ALA A 42 3.28 17.70 1.94
C ALA A 42 1.89 17.16 2.32
N PHE A 43 0.85 17.98 2.16
CA PHE A 43 -0.53 17.55 2.37
C PHE A 43 -0.98 16.50 1.34
N SER A 44 -0.59 16.63 0.07
CA SER A 44 -0.89 15.63 -0.96
C SER A 44 -0.30 14.28 -0.63
N THR A 45 0.97 14.22 -0.20
CA THR A 45 1.61 12.97 0.23
C THR A 45 0.91 12.35 1.45
N LEU A 46 0.44 13.18 2.40
CA LEU A 46 -0.35 12.71 3.54
C LEU A 46 -1.71 12.14 3.07
N MET A 47 -2.40 12.80 2.15
CA MET A 47 -3.69 12.31 1.64
C MET A 47 -3.56 11.03 0.81
N THR A 48 -2.45 10.85 0.08
CA THR A 48 -2.12 9.57 -0.56
C THR A 48 -1.96 8.44 0.47
N LYS A 49 -1.37 8.75 1.64
CA LYS A 49 -1.19 7.78 2.73
C LYS A 49 -2.44 7.54 3.58
N THR A 50 -3.31 8.54 3.73
CA THR A 50 -4.41 8.55 4.71
C THR A 50 -5.81 8.36 4.08
N GLY A 51 -5.93 8.22 2.75
CA GLY A 51 -7.17 7.70 2.14
C GLY A 51 -7.88 8.62 1.15
N GLY A 52 -7.22 8.96 0.05
CA GLY A 52 -7.85 9.54 -1.14
C GLY A 52 -8.17 8.50 -2.21
N ARG A 53 -8.98 7.48 -1.89
CA ARG A 53 -9.58 6.46 -2.79
C ARG A 53 -8.89 6.22 -4.15
N MET A 54 -7.71 5.63 -4.10
CA MET A 54 -7.28 4.61 -5.04
C MET A 54 -6.46 3.65 -4.19
N ILE A 55 -6.90 2.40 -4.04
CA ILE A 55 -6.04 1.37 -3.44
C ILE A 55 -4.98 1.12 -4.50
N ASP A 56 -3.92 1.91 -4.48
CA ASP A 56 -2.70 1.56 -5.19
C ASP A 56 -2.16 0.35 -4.44
N ALA A 57 -2.58 -0.84 -4.87
CA ALA A 57 -2.01 -2.09 -4.38
C ALA A 57 -0.49 -1.95 -4.44
N SER A 58 0.18 -2.22 -3.32
CA SER A 58 1.63 -2.16 -3.26
C SER A 58 2.22 -3.11 -4.30
N GLU A 59 3.47 -2.88 -4.71
CA GLU A 59 4.11 -3.77 -5.70
C GLU A 59 4.16 -5.22 -5.21
N MET A 60 4.26 -5.43 -3.89
CA MET A 60 4.16 -6.75 -3.25
C MET A 60 2.76 -7.35 -3.42
N GLU A 61 1.70 -6.59 -3.17
CA GLU A 61 0.31 -7.05 -3.34
C GLU A 61 -0.01 -7.36 -4.82
N LYS A 62 0.51 -6.56 -5.76
CA LYS A 62 0.38 -6.85 -7.21
C LYS A 62 1.10 -8.14 -7.60
N ALA A 63 2.26 -8.42 -7.00
CA ALA A 63 2.99 -9.64 -7.23
C ALA A 63 2.24 -10.86 -6.65
N ALA A 64 1.67 -10.72 -5.45
CA ALA A 64 0.80 -11.72 -4.83
C ALA A 64 -0.42 -12.04 -5.71
N MET A 65 -1.10 -11.01 -6.25
CA MET A 65 -2.22 -11.20 -7.19
C MET A 65 -1.81 -12.00 -8.44
N ARG A 66 -0.60 -11.78 -8.97
CA ARG A 66 -0.09 -12.54 -10.11
C ARG A 66 0.22 -13.99 -9.74
N ALA A 67 0.76 -14.23 -8.54
CA ALA A 67 1.05 -15.57 -8.04
C ALA A 67 -0.23 -16.41 -7.87
N CYS A 68 -1.35 -15.78 -7.50
CA CYS A 68 -2.65 -16.45 -7.34
C CYS A 68 -3.21 -17.03 -8.65
N LEU A 69 -2.77 -16.55 -9.83
CA LEU A 69 -3.33 -16.98 -11.11
C LEU A 69 -3.07 -18.47 -11.41
N LEU A 70 -1.94 -19.00 -10.94
CA LEU A 70 -1.57 -20.40 -11.16
C LEU A 70 -2.48 -21.39 -10.39
N PRO A 71 -2.64 -21.30 -9.06
CA PRO A 71 -3.54 -22.19 -8.33
C PRO A 71 -5.01 -21.99 -8.71
N LEU A 72 -5.40 -20.74 -9.01
CA LEU A 72 -6.72 -20.44 -9.57
C LEU A 72 -6.97 -21.22 -10.86
N GLY A 73 -6.03 -21.17 -11.82
CA GLY A 73 -6.14 -21.90 -13.07
C GLY A 73 -6.18 -23.41 -12.90
N GLY A 74 -5.42 -23.95 -11.93
CA GLY A 74 -5.44 -25.38 -11.60
C GLY A 74 -6.80 -25.85 -11.12
N TYR A 75 -7.48 -25.06 -10.28
CA TYR A 75 -8.80 -25.40 -9.77
C TYR A 75 -9.92 -25.21 -10.81
N VAL A 76 -9.90 -24.10 -11.55
CA VAL A 76 -10.87 -23.90 -12.65
C VAL A 76 -10.71 -24.98 -13.73
N GLY A 77 -9.48 -25.43 -13.99
CA GLY A 77 -9.20 -26.53 -14.89
C GLY A 77 -9.79 -27.87 -14.45
N SER A 78 -9.91 -28.13 -13.14
CA SER A 78 -10.46 -29.38 -12.62
C SER A 78 -12.00 -29.44 -12.64
N ILE A 79 -12.67 -28.29 -12.52
CA ILE A 79 -14.14 -28.17 -12.63
C ILE A 79 -14.61 -28.25 -14.09
N GLY A 80 -13.75 -27.84 -15.03
CA GLY A 80 -14.02 -27.82 -16.46
C GLY A 80 -14.31 -26.41 -16.97
N MET A 81 -13.46 -25.90 -17.86
CA MET A 81 -13.50 -24.52 -18.36
C MET A 81 -14.73 -24.19 -19.24
N GLU A 82 -15.56 -25.18 -19.59
CA GLU A 82 -16.75 -24.97 -20.41
C GLU A 82 -17.97 -24.51 -19.61
N ARG A 83 -17.94 -24.62 -18.27
CA ARG A 83 -19.04 -24.20 -17.41
C ARG A 83 -18.95 -22.71 -17.16
N ALA A 84 -20.08 -22.01 -17.32
CA ALA A 84 -20.13 -20.59 -17.00
C ALA A 84 -20.04 -20.40 -15.47
N LEU A 85 -19.40 -19.32 -15.02
CA LEU A 85 -19.30 -18.97 -13.59
C LEU A 85 -20.67 -18.83 -12.90
N ALA A 86 -21.74 -18.57 -13.67
CA ALA A 86 -23.10 -18.48 -13.16
C ALA A 86 -23.68 -19.85 -12.73
N ASP A 87 -23.13 -20.95 -13.25
CA ASP A 87 -23.61 -22.31 -13.00
C ASP A 87 -22.87 -22.98 -11.84
N TYR A 88 -21.96 -22.26 -11.18
CA TYR A 88 -21.13 -22.81 -10.10
C TYR A 88 -21.97 -22.94 -8.84
N SER A 89 -21.79 -24.06 -8.12
CA SER A 89 -22.41 -24.23 -6.82
C SER A 89 -21.78 -23.28 -5.79
N GLN A 90 -22.48 -23.04 -4.69
CA GLN A 90 -21.96 -22.20 -3.61
C GLN A 90 -20.65 -22.77 -3.05
N GLU A 91 -20.54 -24.10 -2.95
CA GLU A 91 -19.36 -24.79 -2.46
C GLU A 91 -18.16 -24.61 -3.40
N GLU A 92 -18.38 -24.67 -4.71
CA GLU A 92 -17.34 -24.45 -5.74
C GLU A 92 -16.81 -23.00 -5.67
N VAL A 93 -17.69 -22.02 -5.51
CA VAL A 93 -17.30 -20.60 -5.38
C VAL A 93 -16.54 -20.36 -4.07
N LEU A 94 -16.99 -20.93 -2.96
CA LEU A 94 -16.30 -20.80 -1.68
C LEU A 94 -14.89 -21.39 -1.74
N MET A 95 -14.72 -22.55 -2.39
CA MET A 95 -13.41 -23.17 -2.59
C MET A 95 -12.52 -22.34 -3.51
N LEU A 96 -13.07 -21.75 -4.57
CA LEU A 96 -12.34 -20.84 -5.47
C LEU A 96 -11.76 -19.64 -4.69
N ILE A 97 -12.57 -19.04 -3.82
CA ILE A 97 -12.15 -17.92 -2.97
C ILE A 97 -11.08 -18.38 -1.99
N ASP A 98 -11.27 -19.53 -1.34
CA ASP A 98 -10.31 -20.08 -0.38
C ASP A 98 -8.93 -20.30 -1.02
N ILE A 99 -8.88 -20.94 -2.19
CA ILE A 99 -7.64 -21.17 -2.93
C ILE A 99 -6.92 -19.87 -3.27
N VAL A 100 -7.66 -18.84 -3.70
CA VAL A 100 -7.07 -17.52 -4.02
C VAL A 100 -6.55 -16.83 -2.77
N VAL A 101 -7.31 -16.82 -1.68
CA VAL A 101 -6.92 -16.15 -0.43
C VAL A 101 -5.73 -16.86 0.22
N CYS A 102 -5.72 -18.19 0.24
CA CYS A 102 -4.58 -18.98 0.73
C CYS A 102 -3.32 -18.69 -0.09
N ALA A 103 -3.39 -18.80 -1.42
CA ALA A 103 -2.24 -18.51 -2.28
C ALA A 103 -1.72 -17.08 -2.14
N TYR A 104 -2.63 -16.11 -1.95
CA TYR A 104 -2.27 -14.73 -1.70
C TYR A 104 -1.53 -14.58 -0.36
N GLN A 105 -2.08 -15.15 0.71
CA GLN A 105 -1.49 -15.07 2.04
C GLN A 105 -0.13 -15.75 2.11
N ASP A 106 0.01 -16.92 1.50
CA ASP A 106 1.27 -17.68 1.43
C ASP A 106 2.37 -16.84 0.76
N TYR A 107 2.09 -16.26 -0.41
CA TYR A 107 3.03 -15.39 -1.11
C TYR A 107 3.42 -14.17 -0.27
N MET A 108 2.44 -13.57 0.41
CA MET A 108 2.70 -12.42 1.28
C MET A 108 3.60 -12.81 2.45
N ILE A 109 3.38 -13.95 3.09
CA ILE A 109 4.21 -14.43 4.21
C ILE A 109 5.64 -14.66 3.73
N GLU A 110 5.84 -15.37 2.61
CA GLU A 110 7.17 -15.63 2.04
C GLU A 110 7.94 -14.35 1.74
N GLU A 111 7.28 -13.34 1.15
CA GLU A 111 7.93 -12.08 0.83
C GLU A 111 8.26 -11.26 2.10
N HIS A 112 7.40 -11.29 3.11
CA HIS A 112 7.71 -10.65 4.40
C HIS A 112 8.90 -11.32 5.11
N GLU A 113 8.99 -12.65 5.08
CA GLU A 113 10.14 -13.37 5.61
C GLU A 113 11.43 -13.01 4.87
N ARG A 114 11.36 -12.89 3.53
CA ARG A 114 12.49 -12.46 2.69
C ARG A 114 12.97 -11.05 3.03
N LEU A 115 12.05 -10.13 3.24
CA LEU A 115 12.37 -8.75 3.63
C LEU A 115 12.96 -8.69 5.05
N ALA A 116 12.36 -9.41 6.00
CA ALA A 116 12.87 -9.48 7.37
C ALA A 116 14.30 -10.05 7.44
N GLU A 117 14.61 -11.05 6.61
CA GLU A 117 15.96 -11.61 6.49
C GLU A 117 16.97 -10.60 5.95
N GLN A 118 16.58 -9.80 4.96
CA GLN A 118 17.42 -8.76 4.38
C GLN A 118 17.70 -7.64 5.40
N ASP A 119 16.66 -7.21 6.11
CA ASP A 119 16.79 -6.20 7.16
C ASP A 119 17.68 -6.70 8.29
N ARG A 120 17.56 -7.97 8.70
CA ARG A 120 18.45 -8.58 9.70
C ARG A 120 19.90 -8.55 9.25
N LYS A 121 20.21 -9.01 8.03
CA LYS A 121 21.57 -8.99 7.47
C LYS A 121 22.14 -7.57 7.41
N PHE A 122 21.33 -6.61 6.97
CA PHE A 122 21.73 -5.21 6.91
C PHE A 122 22.07 -4.64 8.30
N LEU A 123 21.28 -4.96 9.31
CA LEU A 123 21.53 -4.55 10.69
C LEU A 123 22.82 -5.19 11.24
N GLU A 124 23.04 -6.48 11.01
CA GLU A 124 24.26 -7.20 11.41
C GLU A 124 25.51 -6.60 10.76
N GLU A 125 25.46 -6.29 9.46
CA GLU A 125 26.55 -5.62 8.75
C GLU A 125 26.86 -4.23 9.34
N ARG A 126 25.83 -3.46 9.72
CA ARG A 126 26.02 -2.15 10.36
C ARG A 126 26.66 -2.28 11.74
N LEU A 127 26.22 -3.25 12.54
CA LEU A 127 26.77 -3.51 13.88
C LEU A 127 28.25 -3.91 13.81
N SER A 128 28.62 -4.80 12.88
CA SER A 128 30.02 -5.21 12.71
C SER A 128 30.95 -4.06 12.26
N ARG A 129 30.47 -3.18 11.36
CA ARG A 129 31.20 -1.95 10.99
C ARG A 129 31.37 -0.98 12.17
N GLN A 130 30.35 -0.83 13.01
CA GLN A 130 30.46 0.02 14.21
C GLN A 130 31.46 -0.55 15.23
N GLN A 131 31.40 -1.85 15.52
CA GLN A 131 32.33 -2.51 16.45
C GLN A 131 33.79 -2.34 16.00
N SER A 132 34.09 -2.59 14.72
CA SER A 132 35.44 -2.40 14.16
C SER A 132 35.93 -0.94 14.20
N SER A 133 35.03 0.03 14.04
CA SER A 133 35.38 1.46 14.20
C SER A 133 35.65 1.84 15.67
N ASN A 134 34.91 1.25 16.62
CA ASN A 134 35.10 1.50 18.05
C ASN A 134 36.40 0.88 18.56
N THR A 135 36.78 -0.33 18.09
CA THR A 135 38.06 -0.96 18.44
C THR A 135 39.26 -0.16 17.93
N LYS A 136 39.16 0.46 16.75
CA LYS A 136 40.22 1.33 16.21
C LYS A 136 40.34 2.66 16.97
N GLY A 137 39.24 3.18 17.51
CA GLY A 137 39.24 4.42 18.32
C GLY A 137 39.77 4.25 19.74
N ALA A 138 39.77 3.02 20.29
CA ALA A 138 40.25 2.72 21.64
C ALA A 138 41.74 2.34 21.71
N MET A 139 42.45 2.29 20.57
CA MET A 139 43.86 1.87 20.47
C MET A 139 44.83 3.05 20.30
N PHE A 140 44.41 4.26 20.69
CA PHE A 140 45.23 5.48 20.77
C PHE A 140 45.15 6.09 22.16
#